data_AF-A0A8X8BVG6-F1
#
_entry.id   AF-A0A8X8BVG6-F1
#
_cell.length_a   1.000
_cell.length_b   1.000
_cell.length_c   1.000
_cell.angle_alpha   90.00
_cell.angle_beta   90.00
_cell.angle_gamma   90.00
#
_symmetry.space_group_name_H-M   'P 1'
#
loop_
_entity.id
_entity.type
_entity.pdbx_description
1 polymer ?
#
loop_
_entity_poly.entity_id
_entity_poly.type
_entity_poly.pdbx_seq_one_letter_code
_entity_poly.pdbx_strand_id
1 'polypeptide(L)'
;MLPHLANVHVEFLPPNWTAVLQPLDIGIIRTLKVYYHKEMLRKILVSITYHVSVGGLGDSFYEYLLKAWLMSDKKDEEGKKMYYDSIQAIETHLIRKSSGGLTYIAEWKGGLLEHKMGHLTCFAGGMFALGADGAPDDKTGHQMELAAEIARTCHESYTRTNLKLGPEAFRFDGGVEAIATRQNEKYFILRPEVIETYMYMWRYTHDPKYRQWGWEALQALEQHCRVEGGYSGIRDVYASHPNLDDVQQSFFLAETLNFVSFLPTLARLLEGGSPFYYDPDEPQVLPLTSPPGVAEVSGKHLEAFRVFLELPGVAEVLPSRIP
;
A
#
# COMPACT_ATOMS: atom_id res chain seq x y z
N MET A 1 -11.45 22.67 -19.38
CA MET A 1 -10.24 23.43 -19.00
C MET A 1 -9.97 23.14 -17.53
N LEU A 2 -8.91 22.38 -17.23
CA LEU A 2 -8.37 22.25 -15.87
C LEU A 2 -7.18 23.22 -15.74
N PRO A 3 -6.93 23.80 -14.55
CA PRO A 3 -5.85 24.77 -14.37
C PRO A 3 -4.48 24.10 -14.50
N HIS A 4 -3.57 24.78 -15.21
CA HIS A 4 -2.15 24.44 -15.28
C HIS A 4 -1.60 24.22 -13.86
N LEU A 5 -1.02 23.05 -13.58
CA LEU A 5 -0.33 22.75 -12.31
C LEU A 5 1.04 23.45 -12.29
N ALA A 6 1.05 24.78 -12.20
CA ALA A 6 2.27 25.59 -12.31
C ALA A 6 3.27 25.42 -11.13
N ASN A 7 2.84 24.78 -10.03
CA ASN A 7 3.59 24.75 -8.77
C ASN A 7 4.04 23.35 -8.34
N VAL A 8 3.85 22.32 -9.17
CA VAL A 8 4.30 20.94 -8.87
C VAL A 8 5.48 20.61 -9.77
N HIS A 9 6.67 20.54 -9.18
CA HIS A 9 7.88 20.03 -9.83
C HIS A 9 8.14 18.61 -9.33
N VAL A 10 7.98 17.62 -10.19
CA VAL A 10 8.17 16.20 -9.86
C VAL A 10 9.55 15.76 -10.34
N GLU A 11 10.43 15.39 -9.42
CA GLU A 11 11.75 14.83 -9.75
C GLU A 11 11.74 13.30 -9.60
N PHE A 12 12.24 12.60 -10.63
CA PHE A 12 12.36 11.14 -10.59
C PHE A 12 13.61 10.70 -9.89
N LEU A 13 13.39 9.76 -9.00
CA LEU A 13 14.42 8.98 -8.39
C LEU A 13 14.60 7.71 -9.25
N PRO A 14 15.82 7.18 -9.42
CA PRO A 14 16.10 6.01 -10.25
C PRO A 14 15.12 4.82 -10.03
N PRO A 15 14.91 3.91 -11.00
CA PRO A 15 13.90 2.83 -10.92
C PRO A 15 14.00 1.88 -9.71
N ASN A 16 15.17 1.86 -9.07
CA ASN A 16 15.50 1.10 -7.87
C ASN A 16 15.41 1.94 -6.57
N TRP A 17 15.09 3.24 -6.66
CA TRP A 17 15.06 4.12 -5.50
C TRP A 17 13.90 3.84 -4.56
N THR A 18 12.75 3.32 -4.99
CA THR A 18 11.68 2.95 -4.03
C THR A 18 12.15 1.85 -3.08
N ALA A 19 13.02 0.93 -3.54
CA ALA A 19 13.64 -0.10 -2.69
C ALA A 19 14.81 0.42 -1.83
N VAL A 20 15.44 1.54 -2.24
CA VAL A 20 16.55 2.19 -1.50
C VAL A 20 16.04 3.26 -0.53
N LEU A 21 14.88 3.87 -0.84
CA LEU A 21 14.15 4.87 -0.06
C LEU A 21 13.07 4.29 0.87
N GLN A 22 13.09 2.99 1.11
CA GLN A 22 12.65 2.46 2.39
C GLN A 22 13.84 2.32 3.39
N PRO A 23 14.74 3.31 3.64
CA PRO A 23 15.78 3.11 4.65
C PRO A 23 15.20 3.24 6.07
N LEU A 24 14.01 3.84 6.22
CA LEU A 24 13.22 3.82 7.44
C LEU A 24 12.85 2.38 7.81
N ASP A 25 12.62 1.52 6.82
CA ASP A 25 12.37 0.11 7.08
C ASP A 25 13.64 -0.70 7.27
N ILE A 26 14.80 -0.37 6.71
CA ILE A 26 16.03 -1.16 6.99
C ILE A 26 16.46 -1.04 8.47
N GLY A 27 16.36 0.17 9.03
CA GLY A 27 16.64 0.43 10.45
C GLY A 27 15.58 -0.17 11.39
N ILE A 28 14.31 -0.10 10.98
CA ILE A 28 13.20 -0.77 11.65
C ILE A 28 13.36 -2.29 11.54
N ILE A 29 13.50 -2.89 10.36
CA ILE A 29 13.73 -4.33 10.09
C ILE A 29 14.87 -4.90 10.95
N ARG A 30 16.02 -4.23 11.06
CA ARG A 30 17.12 -4.73 11.92
C ARG A 30 16.78 -4.68 13.41
N THR A 31 16.14 -3.62 13.87
CA THR A 31 15.77 -3.42 15.28
C THR A 31 14.55 -4.27 15.67
N LEU A 32 13.60 -4.40 14.75
CA LEU A 32 12.42 -5.26 14.77
C LEU A 32 12.86 -6.72 14.78
N LYS A 33 13.68 -7.22 13.85
CA LYS A 33 14.11 -8.64 13.86
C LYS A 33 14.70 -9.10 15.21
N VAL A 34 15.48 -8.26 15.90
CA VAL A 34 16.10 -8.62 17.18
C VAL A 34 15.15 -8.42 18.39
N TYR A 35 14.39 -7.32 18.43
CA TYR A 35 13.49 -7.02 19.56
C TYR A 35 12.14 -7.74 19.44
N TYR A 36 11.62 -7.85 18.23
CA TYR A 36 10.32 -8.45 17.87
C TYR A 36 10.39 -9.98 17.96
N HIS A 37 11.49 -10.66 17.61
CA HIS A 37 11.60 -12.11 17.87
C HIS A 37 11.43 -12.46 19.35
N LYS A 38 11.93 -11.63 20.28
CA LYS A 38 11.89 -11.94 21.72
C LYS A 38 10.61 -11.45 22.41
N GLU A 39 10.18 -10.23 22.12
CA GLU A 39 8.98 -9.65 22.75
C GLU A 39 7.70 -9.96 21.98
N MET A 40 7.76 -10.11 20.66
CA MET A 40 6.59 -10.49 19.90
C MET A 40 6.27 -11.97 20.07
N LEU A 41 7.21 -12.92 20.15
CA LEU A 41 6.84 -14.30 20.54
C LEU A 41 6.11 -14.33 21.88
N ARG A 42 6.52 -13.50 22.85
CA ARG A 42 5.89 -13.38 24.16
C ARG A 42 4.52 -12.68 24.09
N LYS A 43 4.37 -11.62 23.30
CA LYS A 43 3.09 -10.92 23.09
C LYS A 43 2.13 -11.67 22.17
N ILE A 44 2.62 -12.37 21.15
CA ILE A 44 1.91 -13.33 20.30
C ILE A 44 1.45 -14.47 21.20
N LEU A 45 2.26 -15.09 22.05
CA LEU A 45 1.77 -16.09 23.01
C LEU A 45 0.64 -15.57 23.94
N VAL A 46 0.64 -14.28 24.27
CA VAL A 46 -0.41 -13.63 25.09
C VAL A 46 -1.61 -13.11 24.25
N SER A 47 -1.42 -12.81 22.97
CA SER A 47 -2.43 -12.25 22.04
C SER A 47 -3.07 -13.32 21.13
N ILE A 48 -2.38 -14.46 20.93
CA ILE A 48 -2.90 -15.71 20.35
C ILE A 48 -4.14 -16.16 21.11
N THR A 49 -4.25 -15.82 22.40
CA THR A 49 -5.46 -16.13 23.16
C THR A 49 -6.68 -15.27 22.83
N TYR A 50 -6.58 -14.09 22.19
CA TYR A 50 -7.77 -13.22 22.00
C TYR A 50 -7.92 -12.36 20.72
N HIS A 51 -6.89 -12.06 19.90
CA HIS A 51 -7.09 -11.31 18.64
C HIS A 51 -6.03 -11.63 17.58
N VAL A 52 -6.47 -12.04 16.39
CA VAL A 52 -5.65 -12.30 15.20
C VAL A 52 -6.23 -11.50 14.03
N SER A 53 -5.38 -10.76 13.31
CA SER A 53 -5.76 -9.93 12.16
C SER A 53 -4.61 -9.85 11.16
N VAL A 54 -4.95 -9.82 9.87
CA VAL A 54 -4.03 -9.45 8.77
C VAL A 54 -4.15 -7.95 8.45
N GLY A 55 -4.96 -7.20 9.18
CA GLY A 55 -4.93 -5.73 9.19
C GLY A 55 -4.05 -5.20 10.32
N GLY A 56 -4.44 -4.05 10.87
CA GLY A 56 -3.69 -3.39 11.94
C GLY A 56 -3.32 -4.34 13.08
N LEU A 57 -2.10 -4.15 13.61
CA LEU A 57 -1.41 -4.96 14.62
C LEU A 57 -0.77 -6.27 14.12
N GLY A 58 -1.08 -6.72 12.90
CA GLY A 58 -0.53 -7.97 12.35
C GLY A 58 -0.01 -7.90 10.91
N ASP A 59 -0.57 -7.03 10.08
CA ASP A 59 -0.23 -6.79 8.66
C ASP A 59 1.26 -6.96 8.30
N SER A 60 2.09 -5.97 8.65
CA SER A 60 3.49 -5.84 8.26
C SER A 60 4.39 -6.96 8.79
N PHE A 61 3.95 -7.72 9.81
CA PHE A 61 4.66 -8.92 10.22
C PHE A 61 4.67 -9.97 9.10
N TYR A 62 3.51 -10.29 8.52
CA TYR A 62 3.40 -11.27 7.44
C TYR A 62 4.13 -10.79 6.20
N GLU A 63 4.02 -9.50 5.89
CA GLU A 63 4.72 -8.85 4.79
C GLU A 63 6.24 -9.00 4.90
N TYR A 64 6.78 -8.79 6.10
CA TYR A 64 8.23 -8.79 6.32
C TYR A 64 8.82 -10.19 6.31
N LEU A 65 8.05 -11.24 6.60
CA LEU A 65 8.49 -12.63 6.40
C LEU A 65 8.79 -12.89 4.92
N LEU A 66 7.88 -12.48 4.04
CA LEU A 66 8.06 -12.60 2.59
C LEU A 66 9.22 -11.72 2.09
N LYS A 67 9.20 -10.43 2.44
CA LYS A 67 10.20 -9.48 1.96
C LYS A 67 11.60 -9.80 2.49
N ALA A 68 11.74 -10.32 3.72
CA ALA A 68 13.02 -10.79 4.24
C ALA A 68 13.60 -11.93 3.38
N TRP A 69 12.77 -12.90 3.00
CA TRP A 69 13.17 -13.98 2.10
C TRP A 69 13.62 -13.44 0.74
N LEU A 70 12.82 -12.57 0.12
CA LEU A 70 13.17 -11.96 -1.17
C LEU A 70 14.46 -11.13 -1.10
N MET A 71 14.61 -10.27 -0.09
CA MET A 71 15.79 -9.43 0.11
C MET A 71 17.07 -10.23 0.39
N SER A 72 16.95 -11.43 0.94
CA SER A 72 18.08 -12.32 1.21
C SER A 72 18.58 -13.07 -0.04
N ASP A 73 18.15 -12.69 -1.24
CA ASP A 73 18.39 -13.44 -2.47
C ASP A 73 17.80 -14.86 -2.37
N LYS A 74 16.59 -14.94 -1.79
CA LYS A 74 15.85 -16.18 -1.50
C LYS A 74 16.58 -17.18 -0.58
N LYS A 75 17.51 -16.73 0.28
CA LYS A 75 18.31 -17.61 1.19
C LYS A 75 17.72 -17.79 2.59
N ASP A 76 16.84 -16.89 3.05
CA ASP A 76 16.15 -16.97 4.33
C ASP A 76 14.98 -17.97 4.27
N GLU A 77 15.32 -19.26 4.27
CA GLU A 77 14.36 -20.37 4.20
C GLU A 77 13.46 -20.46 5.45
N GLU A 78 13.93 -19.97 6.60
CA GLU A 78 13.10 -19.87 7.81
C GLU A 78 11.99 -18.84 7.62
N GLY A 79 12.32 -17.63 7.16
CA GLY A 79 11.34 -16.59 6.81
C GLY A 79 10.35 -17.06 5.75
N LYS A 80 10.83 -17.76 4.71
CA LYS A 80 9.99 -18.38 3.67
C LYS A 80 8.99 -19.36 4.28
N LYS A 81 9.46 -20.28 5.12
CA LYS A 81 8.61 -21.29 5.76
C LYS A 81 7.55 -20.62 6.64
N MET A 82 7.96 -19.67 7.49
CA MET A 82 7.05 -18.94 8.36
C MET A 82 5.98 -18.18 7.57
N TYR A 83 6.35 -17.58 6.43
CA TYR A 83 5.41 -16.91 5.54
C TYR A 83 4.34 -17.89 5.02
N TYR A 84 4.74 -18.99 4.36
CA TYR A 84 3.77 -19.90 3.74
C TYR A 84 2.93 -20.69 4.76
N ASP A 85 3.51 -21.06 5.91
CA ASP A 85 2.74 -21.64 7.02
C ASP A 85 1.66 -20.64 7.49
N SER A 86 2.02 -19.36 7.60
CA SER A 86 1.07 -18.29 8.00
C SER A 86 -0.02 -18.09 6.95
N ILE A 87 0.33 -18.06 5.66
CA ILE A 87 -0.65 -17.92 4.58
C ILE A 87 -1.64 -19.08 4.58
N GLN A 88 -1.17 -20.32 4.75
CA GLN A 88 -2.06 -21.48 4.86
C GLN A 88 -3.04 -21.35 6.04
N ALA A 89 -2.57 -20.86 7.19
CA ALA A 89 -3.43 -20.63 8.35
C ALA A 89 -4.43 -19.48 8.11
N ILE A 90 -4.00 -18.38 7.47
CA ILE A 90 -4.87 -17.25 7.09
C ILE A 90 -5.97 -17.72 6.13
N GLU A 91 -5.62 -18.49 5.09
CA GLU A 91 -6.58 -19.05 4.14
C GLU A 91 -7.61 -19.94 4.83
N THR A 92 -7.15 -20.82 5.72
CA THR A 92 -8.03 -21.76 6.44
C THR A 92 -8.97 -21.03 7.41
N HIS A 93 -8.43 -20.10 8.19
CA HIS A 93 -9.14 -19.57 9.36
C HIS A 93 -9.77 -18.20 9.15
N LEU A 94 -9.19 -17.34 8.31
CA LEU A 94 -9.59 -15.94 8.19
C LEU A 94 -10.22 -15.59 6.84
N ILE A 95 -9.81 -16.24 5.75
CA ILE A 95 -10.36 -15.96 4.42
C ILE A 95 -11.76 -16.57 4.28
N ARG A 96 -12.73 -15.74 3.90
CA ARG A 96 -14.13 -16.14 3.68
C ARG A 96 -14.64 -15.51 2.39
N LYS A 97 -15.78 -16.03 1.92
CA LYS A 97 -16.50 -15.50 0.76
C LYS A 97 -17.87 -14.98 1.18
N SER A 98 -18.24 -13.78 0.75
CA SER A 98 -19.55 -13.18 1.04
C SER A 98 -20.65 -13.85 0.22
N SER A 99 -21.91 -13.57 0.53
CA SER A 99 -23.06 -14.04 -0.25
C SER A 99 -23.03 -13.56 -1.71
N GLY A 100 -22.55 -12.35 -1.97
CA GLY A 100 -22.32 -11.76 -3.28
C GLY A 100 -21.02 -12.23 -3.95
N GLY A 101 -20.29 -13.15 -3.32
CA GLY A 101 -19.11 -13.77 -3.90
C GLY A 101 -17.81 -12.99 -3.71
N LEU A 102 -17.74 -11.98 -2.84
CA LEU A 102 -16.51 -11.26 -2.53
C LEU A 102 -15.64 -12.06 -1.56
N THR A 103 -14.35 -12.23 -1.89
CA THR A 103 -13.37 -12.87 -1.02
C THR A 103 -12.76 -11.83 -0.08
N TYR A 104 -12.80 -12.05 1.23
CA TYR A 104 -12.29 -11.11 2.22
C TYR A 104 -11.53 -11.83 3.33
N ILE A 105 -10.66 -11.09 4.01
CA ILE A 105 -9.92 -11.56 5.18
C ILE A 105 -10.60 -11.00 6.44
N ALA A 106 -11.25 -11.88 7.19
CA ALA A 106 -11.90 -11.54 8.45
C ALA A 106 -10.89 -11.35 9.60
N GLU A 107 -11.32 -10.69 10.67
CA GLU A 107 -10.59 -10.69 11.94
C GLU A 107 -11.06 -11.85 12.82
N TRP A 108 -10.17 -12.39 13.65
CA TRP A 108 -10.52 -13.39 14.66
C TRP A 108 -10.36 -12.79 16.05
N LYS A 109 -11.42 -12.80 16.87
CA LYS A 109 -11.43 -12.26 18.23
C LYS A 109 -12.00 -13.30 19.20
N GLY A 110 -11.18 -13.76 20.14
CA GLY A 110 -11.60 -14.60 21.26
C GLY A 110 -12.38 -15.87 20.84
N GLY A 111 -11.98 -16.54 19.77
CA GLY A 111 -12.66 -17.73 19.25
C GLY A 111 -13.63 -17.47 18.10
N LEU A 112 -14.00 -16.22 17.85
CA LEU A 112 -15.05 -15.86 16.90
C LEU A 112 -14.50 -15.06 15.73
N LEU A 113 -15.01 -15.34 14.53
CA LEU A 113 -14.74 -14.51 13.37
C LEU A 113 -15.62 -13.26 13.40
N GLU A 114 -14.98 -12.12 13.31
CA GLU A 114 -15.62 -10.85 13.01
C GLU A 114 -15.53 -10.63 11.49
N HIS A 115 -16.69 -10.64 10.81
CA HIS A 115 -16.80 -10.49 9.36
C HIS A 115 -16.61 -9.02 8.92
N LYS A 116 -15.39 -8.54 9.17
CA LYS A 116 -14.90 -7.18 8.95
C LYS A 116 -13.50 -7.28 8.34
N MET A 117 -13.21 -6.39 7.40
CA MET A 117 -11.89 -6.23 6.80
C MET A 117 -11.50 -4.75 6.81
N GLY A 118 -10.24 -4.46 7.13
CA GLY A 118 -9.73 -3.09 7.14
C GLY A 118 -9.14 -2.67 5.80
N HIS A 119 -9.06 -1.36 5.56
CA HIS A 119 -8.29 -0.79 4.45
C HIS A 119 -6.84 -1.24 4.51
N LEU A 120 -6.24 -1.23 5.71
CA LEU A 120 -4.90 -1.77 5.95
C LEU A 120 -4.74 -3.17 5.36
N THR A 121 -5.70 -4.07 5.60
CA THR A 121 -5.65 -5.47 5.12
C THR A 121 -5.60 -5.59 3.59
N CYS A 122 -5.92 -4.54 2.83
CA CYS A 122 -5.87 -4.56 1.38
C CYS A 122 -4.45 -4.68 0.81
N PHE A 123 -3.39 -4.44 1.59
CA PHE A 123 -2.01 -4.70 1.16
C PHE A 123 -1.78 -6.18 0.85
N ALA A 124 -2.57 -7.07 1.47
CA ALA A 124 -2.44 -8.52 1.35
C ALA A 124 -2.60 -9.01 -0.09
N GLY A 125 -3.36 -8.30 -0.93
CA GLY A 125 -3.46 -8.63 -2.36
C GLY A 125 -2.10 -8.53 -3.06
N GLY A 126 -1.40 -7.42 -2.87
CA GLY A 126 -0.04 -7.23 -3.36
C GLY A 126 0.97 -8.22 -2.75
N MET A 127 0.84 -8.50 -1.46
CA MET A 127 1.67 -9.51 -0.76
C MET A 127 1.49 -10.92 -1.36
N PHE A 128 0.26 -11.37 -1.60
CA PHE A 128 -0.01 -12.67 -2.21
C PHE A 128 0.54 -12.75 -3.65
N ALA A 129 0.36 -11.68 -4.44
CA ALA A 129 0.91 -11.61 -5.79
C ALA A 129 2.46 -11.67 -5.78
N LEU A 130 3.10 -10.89 -4.91
CA LEU A 130 4.56 -10.86 -4.76
C LEU A 130 5.13 -12.22 -4.33
N GLY A 131 4.39 -12.96 -3.49
CA GLY A 131 4.78 -14.29 -3.02
C GLY A 131 4.51 -15.43 -4.01
N ALA A 132 3.70 -15.23 -5.05
CA ALA A 132 3.19 -16.32 -5.87
C ALA A 132 4.27 -17.17 -6.57
N ASP A 133 5.35 -16.55 -7.07
CA ASP A 133 6.49 -17.24 -7.72
C ASP A 133 7.24 -18.17 -6.74
N GLY A 134 7.21 -17.85 -5.45
CA GLY A 134 7.87 -18.63 -4.42
C GLY A 134 7.05 -19.75 -3.82
N ALA A 135 5.78 -19.87 -4.23
CA ALA A 135 4.80 -20.72 -3.57
C ALA A 135 5.15 -22.21 -3.71
N PRO A 136 5.04 -23.01 -2.64
CA PRO A 136 5.26 -24.45 -2.72
C PRO A 136 4.15 -25.15 -3.51
N ASP A 137 4.42 -26.38 -3.95
CA ASP A 137 3.42 -27.30 -4.53
C ASP A 137 2.65 -26.77 -5.75
N ASP A 138 3.30 -25.96 -6.60
CA ASP A 138 2.69 -25.38 -7.82
C ASP A 138 1.45 -24.50 -7.51
N LYS A 139 1.43 -23.88 -6.33
CA LYS A 139 0.33 -22.99 -5.89
C LYS A 139 0.43 -21.56 -6.44
N THR A 140 1.31 -21.30 -7.40
CA THR A 140 1.48 -19.98 -8.00
C THR A 140 0.17 -19.44 -8.58
N GLY A 141 -0.58 -20.26 -9.32
CA GLY A 141 -1.88 -19.86 -9.88
C GLY A 141 -2.92 -19.53 -8.80
N HIS A 142 -2.97 -20.36 -7.74
CA HIS A 142 -3.87 -20.16 -6.60
C HIS A 142 -3.56 -18.85 -5.84
N GLN A 143 -2.28 -18.57 -5.56
CA GLN A 143 -1.88 -17.32 -4.91
C GLN A 143 -2.20 -16.09 -5.76
N MET A 144 -2.00 -16.16 -7.08
CA MET A 144 -2.37 -15.06 -8.00
C MET A 144 -3.89 -14.86 -8.10
N GLU A 145 -4.68 -15.94 -8.07
CA GLU A 145 -6.14 -15.84 -8.03
C GLU A 145 -6.62 -15.22 -6.71
N LEU A 146 -6.07 -15.65 -5.58
CA LEU A 146 -6.36 -15.06 -4.28
C LEU A 146 -5.99 -13.57 -4.25
N ALA A 147 -4.84 -13.19 -4.79
CA ALA A 147 -4.41 -11.80 -4.91
C ALA A 147 -5.42 -10.96 -5.72
N ALA A 148 -5.88 -11.48 -6.86
CA ALA A 148 -6.89 -10.81 -7.70
C ALA A 148 -8.24 -10.68 -7.01
N GLU A 149 -8.66 -11.71 -6.26
CA GLU A 149 -9.92 -11.70 -5.51
C GLU A 149 -9.89 -10.70 -4.35
N ILE A 150 -8.77 -10.57 -3.63
CA ILE A 150 -8.58 -9.53 -2.60
C ILE A 150 -8.56 -8.14 -3.24
N ALA A 151 -7.84 -7.95 -4.35
CA ALA A 151 -7.83 -6.69 -5.09
C ALA A 151 -9.24 -6.26 -5.52
N ARG A 152 -10.04 -7.21 -6.02
CA ARG A 152 -11.45 -6.98 -6.39
C ARG A 152 -12.30 -6.56 -5.21
N THR A 153 -12.19 -7.23 -4.06
CA THR A 153 -12.94 -6.85 -2.85
C THR A 153 -12.57 -5.48 -2.34
N CYS A 154 -11.28 -5.13 -2.36
CA CYS A 154 -10.81 -3.79 -1.98
C CYS A 154 -11.26 -2.71 -2.97
N HIS A 155 -11.31 -3.02 -4.26
CA HIS A 155 -11.89 -2.13 -5.25
C HIS A 155 -13.40 -1.91 -5.03
N GLU A 156 -14.15 -2.97 -4.71
CA GLU A 156 -15.56 -2.89 -4.38
C GLU A 156 -15.83 -2.01 -3.15
N SER A 157 -14.93 -1.99 -2.17
CA SER A 157 -15.06 -1.08 -1.02
C SER A 157 -14.89 0.40 -1.40
N TYR A 158 -14.14 0.70 -2.46
CA TYR A 158 -14.02 2.05 -3.04
C TYR A 158 -15.26 2.40 -3.88
N THR A 159 -15.67 1.52 -4.79
CA THR A 159 -16.74 1.82 -5.76
C THR A 159 -18.11 1.99 -5.09
N ARG A 160 -18.35 1.33 -3.96
CA ARG A 160 -19.59 1.41 -3.18
C ARG A 160 -19.73 2.66 -2.31
N THR A 161 -18.75 3.57 -2.31
CA THR A 161 -18.86 4.85 -1.63
C THR A 161 -19.28 5.97 -2.58
N ASN A 162 -19.72 7.09 -2.00
CA ASN A 162 -20.11 8.25 -2.79
C ASN A 162 -18.89 8.97 -3.35
N LEU A 163 -17.80 9.02 -2.59
CA LEU A 163 -16.57 9.73 -2.95
C LEU A 163 -15.54 8.85 -3.67
N LYS A 164 -15.87 7.59 -3.98
CA LYS A 164 -14.99 6.64 -4.70
C LYS A 164 -13.64 6.39 -4.02
N LEU A 165 -13.60 6.55 -2.71
CA LEU A 165 -12.50 6.20 -1.81
C LEU A 165 -13.05 5.26 -0.74
N GLY A 166 -12.28 4.25 -0.36
CA GLY A 166 -12.71 3.22 0.59
C GLY A 166 -12.69 3.69 2.04
N PRO A 167 -13.57 3.15 2.89
CA PRO A 167 -13.55 3.43 4.32
C PRO A 167 -12.39 2.69 5.03
N GLU A 168 -12.02 3.13 6.23
CA GLU A 168 -11.01 2.47 7.07
C GLU A 168 -11.33 0.99 7.33
N ALA A 169 -12.61 0.66 7.48
CA ALA A 169 -13.03 -0.73 7.56
C ALA A 169 -14.43 -0.94 7.00
N PHE A 170 -14.66 -2.14 6.47
CA PHE A 170 -15.90 -2.53 5.82
C PHE A 170 -16.31 -3.94 6.25
N ARG A 171 -17.62 -4.23 6.16
CA ARG A 171 -18.23 -5.45 6.73
C ARG A 171 -18.89 -6.33 5.67
N PHE A 172 -19.09 -7.59 6.04
CA PHE A 172 -19.67 -8.66 5.23
C PHE A 172 -20.77 -9.42 5.98
N ASP A 173 -21.37 -8.79 6.98
CA ASP A 173 -22.48 -9.30 7.79
C ASP A 173 -23.61 -8.28 7.85
N GLY A 174 -24.73 -8.63 8.50
CA GLY A 174 -25.86 -7.70 8.68
C GLY A 174 -26.54 -7.26 7.38
N GLY A 175 -26.40 -8.04 6.30
CA GLY A 175 -26.97 -7.74 4.98
C GLY A 175 -26.18 -6.72 4.16
N VAL A 176 -24.98 -6.34 4.60
CA VAL A 176 -24.09 -5.44 3.85
C VAL A 176 -22.85 -6.16 3.38
N GLU A 177 -22.26 -5.68 2.29
CA GLU A 177 -21.00 -6.19 1.77
C GLU A 177 -20.10 -5.03 1.35
N ALA A 178 -18.84 -5.07 1.77
CA ALA A 178 -17.81 -4.09 1.41
C ALA A 178 -18.20 -2.62 1.68
N ILE A 179 -19.00 -2.36 2.72
CA ILE A 179 -19.28 -1.00 3.21
C ILE A 179 -19.10 -0.89 4.73
N ALA A 180 -18.79 0.31 5.20
CA ALA A 180 -18.71 0.61 6.63
C ALA A 180 -20.10 0.87 7.22
N THR A 181 -20.38 0.29 8.39
CA THR A 181 -21.64 0.51 9.11
C THR A 181 -21.47 1.41 10.33
N ARG A 182 -20.26 1.48 10.90
CA ARG A 182 -19.96 2.31 12.08
C ARG A 182 -19.41 3.66 11.65
N GLN A 183 -19.90 4.74 12.27
CA GLN A 183 -19.51 6.11 11.89
C GLN A 183 -18.01 6.36 12.03
N ASN A 184 -17.37 5.78 13.04
CA ASN A 184 -15.94 5.91 13.30
C ASN A 184 -15.06 5.02 12.40
N GLU A 185 -15.63 4.30 11.43
CA GLU A 185 -14.89 3.46 10.48
C GLU A 185 -15.05 3.97 9.03
N LYS A 186 -15.84 5.03 8.80
CA LYS A 186 -16.14 5.59 7.46
C LYS A 186 -15.08 6.53 6.91
N TYR A 187 -14.01 6.80 7.65
CA TYR A 187 -13.01 7.77 7.25
C TYR A 187 -12.02 7.18 6.23
N PHE A 188 -11.34 8.05 5.50
CA PHE A 188 -10.23 7.74 4.60
C PHE A 188 -9.08 8.74 4.85
N ILE A 189 -7.93 8.26 5.33
CA ILE A 189 -6.80 9.12 5.72
C ILE A 189 -5.65 9.05 4.71
N LEU A 190 -5.95 9.07 3.41
CA LEU A 190 -4.96 9.08 2.32
C LEU A 190 -4.11 7.79 2.22
N ARG A 191 -4.68 6.66 2.68
CA ARG A 191 -3.97 5.38 2.79
C ARG A 191 -3.58 4.77 1.44
N PRO A 192 -2.43 4.06 1.35
CA PRO A 192 -1.90 3.54 0.10
C PRO A 192 -2.36 2.13 -0.29
N GLU A 193 -2.82 1.29 0.66
CA GLU A 193 -2.71 -0.18 0.51
C GLU A 193 -3.54 -0.77 -0.65
N VAL A 194 -4.64 -0.12 -1.04
CA VAL A 194 -5.43 -0.52 -2.21
C VAL A 194 -4.69 -0.21 -3.51
N ILE A 195 -4.08 0.97 -3.62
CA ILE A 195 -3.30 1.38 -4.79
C ILE A 195 -1.99 0.58 -4.87
N GLU A 196 -1.38 0.27 -3.74
CA GLU A 196 -0.24 -0.66 -3.65
C GLU A 196 -0.58 -2.01 -4.28
N THR A 197 -1.71 -2.61 -3.89
CA THR A 197 -2.17 -3.88 -4.47
C THR A 197 -2.41 -3.77 -5.97
N TYR A 198 -3.02 -2.69 -6.47
CA TYR A 198 -3.16 -2.48 -7.92
C TYR A 198 -1.82 -2.43 -8.64
N MET A 199 -0.81 -1.79 -8.04
CA MET A 199 0.54 -1.70 -8.61
C MET A 199 1.16 -3.08 -8.78
N TYR A 200 1.12 -3.93 -7.75
CA TYR A 200 1.62 -5.30 -7.85
C TYR A 200 0.83 -6.12 -8.87
N MET A 201 -0.50 -6.05 -8.81
CA MET A 201 -1.35 -6.80 -9.73
C MET A 201 -1.11 -6.39 -11.20
N TRP A 202 -0.96 -5.10 -11.48
CA TRP A 202 -0.57 -4.61 -12.81
C TRP A 202 0.80 -5.17 -13.22
N ARG A 203 1.83 -5.06 -12.37
CA ARG A 203 3.20 -5.51 -12.71
C ARG A 203 3.27 -7.01 -13.04
N TYR A 204 2.52 -7.84 -12.32
CA TYR A 204 2.54 -9.29 -12.53
C TYR A 204 1.63 -9.77 -13.64
N THR A 205 0.49 -9.12 -13.86
CA THR A 205 -0.54 -9.61 -14.80
C THR A 205 -0.64 -8.81 -16.09
N HIS A 206 -0.22 -7.55 -16.07
CA HIS A 206 -0.49 -6.56 -17.13
C HIS A 206 -1.97 -6.45 -17.51
N ASP A 207 -2.89 -6.82 -16.60
CA ASP A 207 -4.31 -6.65 -16.81
C ASP A 207 -4.67 -5.15 -16.70
N PRO A 208 -5.17 -4.52 -17.77
CA PRO A 208 -5.40 -3.08 -17.83
C PRO A 208 -6.39 -2.58 -16.78
N LYS A 209 -7.26 -3.44 -16.23
CA LYS A 209 -8.23 -3.05 -15.21
C LYS A 209 -7.55 -2.46 -13.96
N TYR A 210 -6.36 -2.93 -13.58
CA TYR A 210 -5.66 -2.41 -12.38
C TYR A 210 -5.15 -0.99 -12.59
N ARG A 211 -4.77 -0.63 -13.82
CA ARG A 211 -4.47 0.76 -14.18
C ARG A 211 -5.73 1.62 -14.19
N GLN A 212 -6.83 1.09 -14.72
CA GLN A 212 -8.11 1.80 -14.70
C GLN A 212 -8.56 2.08 -13.25
N TRP A 213 -8.54 1.09 -12.37
CA TRP A 213 -8.90 1.25 -10.97
C TRP A 213 -7.97 2.21 -10.21
N GLY A 214 -6.67 2.17 -10.49
CA GLY A 214 -5.72 3.15 -9.96
C GLY A 214 -6.02 4.58 -10.45
N TRP A 215 -6.41 4.73 -11.71
CA TRP A 215 -6.82 6.02 -12.27
C TRP A 215 -8.09 6.56 -11.62
N GLU A 216 -9.11 5.73 -11.43
CA GLU A 216 -10.35 6.09 -10.73
C GLU A 216 -10.07 6.58 -9.30
N ALA A 217 -9.18 5.88 -8.57
CA ALA A 217 -8.76 6.31 -7.23
C ALA A 217 -8.02 7.65 -7.24
N LEU A 218 -7.15 7.89 -8.22
CA LEU A 218 -6.45 9.17 -8.37
C LEU A 218 -7.42 10.32 -8.68
N GLN A 219 -8.41 10.09 -9.55
CA GLN A 219 -9.44 11.08 -9.84
C GLN A 219 -10.23 11.44 -8.57
N ALA A 220 -10.57 10.44 -7.75
CA ALA A 220 -11.24 10.65 -6.48
C ALA A 220 -10.39 11.45 -5.48
N LEU A 221 -9.09 11.16 -5.38
CA LEU A 221 -8.13 11.95 -4.58
C LEU A 221 -8.08 13.41 -5.03
N GLU A 222 -7.94 13.65 -6.34
CA GLU A 222 -7.92 15.00 -6.91
C GLU A 222 -9.23 15.77 -6.65
N GLN A 223 -10.37 15.07 -6.74
CA GLN A 223 -11.68 15.70 -6.62
C GLN A 223 -12.07 15.97 -5.17
N HIS A 224 -11.67 15.12 -4.22
CA HIS A 224 -12.24 15.11 -2.87
C HIS A 224 -11.23 15.34 -1.76
N CYS A 225 -9.95 15.08 -1.97
CA CYS A 225 -8.90 15.25 -0.96
C CYS A 225 -8.06 16.52 -1.18
N ARG A 226 -7.99 17.02 -2.42
CA ARG A 226 -7.16 18.18 -2.75
C ARG A 226 -7.72 19.49 -2.17
N VAL A 227 -6.83 20.27 -1.58
CA VAL A 227 -7.06 21.63 -1.09
C VAL A 227 -6.00 22.57 -1.65
N GLU A 228 -6.09 23.88 -1.38
CA GLU A 228 -5.11 24.86 -1.87
C GLU A 228 -3.67 24.54 -1.45
N GLY A 229 -3.48 24.06 -0.21
CA GLY A 229 -2.17 23.79 0.39
C GLY A 229 -1.68 22.33 0.32
N GLY A 230 -2.40 21.41 -0.34
CA GLY A 230 -2.04 19.98 -0.35
C GLY A 230 -3.25 19.05 -0.44
N TYR A 231 -3.24 17.97 0.34
CA TYR A 231 -4.30 16.97 0.43
C TYR A 231 -4.69 16.70 1.88
N SER A 232 -5.97 16.46 2.13
CA SER A 232 -6.51 16.08 3.45
C SER A 232 -7.32 14.79 3.35
N GLY A 233 -7.30 14.03 4.45
CA GLY A 233 -8.21 12.91 4.62
C GLY A 233 -9.67 13.34 4.74
N ILE A 234 -10.57 12.37 4.68
CA ILE A 234 -12.01 12.55 4.69
C ILE A 234 -12.59 11.78 5.87
N ARG A 235 -13.49 12.41 6.63
CA ARG A 235 -14.12 11.82 7.83
C ARG A 235 -15.24 10.83 7.50
N ASP A 236 -15.92 11.00 6.37
CA ASP A 236 -17.00 10.13 5.92
C ASP A 236 -17.03 10.03 4.38
N VAL A 237 -16.60 8.89 3.84
CA VAL A 237 -16.56 8.62 2.39
C VAL A 237 -17.94 8.40 1.76
N TYR A 238 -19.00 8.31 2.57
CA TYR A 238 -20.39 8.19 2.13
C TYR A 238 -21.11 9.55 2.12
N ALA A 239 -20.47 10.64 2.54
CA ALA A 239 -21.06 11.96 2.44
C ALA A 239 -21.19 12.41 0.97
N SER A 240 -22.15 13.28 0.67
CA SER A 240 -22.29 13.87 -0.68
C SER A 240 -21.18 14.88 -0.99
N HIS A 241 -20.58 15.47 0.04
CA HIS A 241 -19.44 16.38 -0.04
C HIS A 241 -18.41 15.99 1.02
N PRO A 242 -17.10 16.10 0.74
CA PRO A 242 -16.07 15.69 1.68
C PRO A 242 -16.07 16.57 2.93
N ASN A 243 -16.07 15.94 4.10
CA ASN A 243 -15.76 16.57 5.38
C ASN A 243 -14.29 16.27 5.71
N LEU A 244 -13.42 17.26 5.54
CA LEU A 244 -11.97 17.09 5.62
C LEU A 244 -11.48 16.94 7.07
N ASP A 245 -10.42 16.18 7.27
CA ASP A 245 -9.80 15.97 8.58
C ASP A 245 -8.70 16.99 8.94
N ASP A 246 -8.29 17.81 7.96
CA ASP A 246 -7.20 18.79 8.01
C ASP A 246 -5.82 18.19 8.32
N VAL A 247 -5.56 16.98 7.83
CA VAL A 247 -4.27 16.30 7.98
C VAL A 247 -3.77 15.73 6.66
N GLN A 248 -2.59 16.20 6.23
CA GLN A 248 -1.81 15.53 5.19
C GLN A 248 -0.84 14.54 5.84
N GLN A 249 -1.15 13.26 5.72
CA GLN A 249 -0.31 12.19 6.27
C GLN A 249 1.02 12.11 5.50
N SER A 250 2.14 11.87 6.20
CA SER A 250 3.46 11.76 5.56
C SER A 250 3.53 10.61 4.54
N PHE A 251 2.85 9.50 4.83
CA PHE A 251 2.77 8.34 3.95
C PHE A 251 2.01 8.61 2.64
N PHE A 252 1.21 9.68 2.55
CA PHE A 252 0.58 10.05 1.28
C PHE A 252 1.64 10.37 0.22
N LEU A 253 2.68 11.11 0.60
CA LEU A 253 3.80 11.43 -0.28
C LEU A 253 4.75 10.25 -0.46
N ALA A 254 5.05 9.53 0.64
CA ALA A 254 6.02 8.44 0.62
C ALA A 254 5.51 7.17 -0.07
N GLU A 255 4.20 6.93 -0.08
CA GLU A 255 3.61 5.68 -0.54
C GLU A 255 2.53 5.92 -1.59
N THR A 256 1.45 6.62 -1.24
CA THR A 256 0.29 6.76 -2.13
C THR A 256 0.68 7.36 -3.48
N LEU A 257 1.39 8.49 -3.51
CA LEU A 257 1.85 9.10 -4.77
C LEU A 257 2.92 8.27 -5.49
N ASN A 258 3.77 7.56 -4.74
CA ASN A 258 4.77 6.67 -5.33
C ASN A 258 4.12 5.46 -6.02
N PHE A 259 3.09 4.87 -5.42
CA PHE A 259 2.36 3.75 -6.03
C PHE A 259 1.47 4.20 -7.17
N VAL A 260 1.08 5.47 -7.30
CA VAL A 260 0.37 5.95 -8.50
C VAL A 260 1.28 6.01 -9.73
N SER A 261 2.61 5.97 -9.57
CA SER A 261 3.58 6.11 -10.67
C SER A 261 3.51 5.03 -11.77
N PHE A 262 2.87 3.87 -11.54
CA PHE A 262 2.69 2.86 -12.61
C PHE A 262 1.62 3.24 -13.64
N LEU A 263 0.84 4.29 -13.39
CA LEU A 263 -0.19 4.78 -14.30
C LEU A 263 0.44 5.52 -15.50
N PRO A 264 -0.01 5.25 -16.74
CA PRO A 264 0.54 5.88 -17.94
C PRO A 264 0.43 7.42 -17.95
N THR A 265 -0.63 7.96 -17.35
CA THR A 265 -0.90 9.40 -17.35
C THR A 265 0.11 10.17 -16.52
N LEU A 266 0.63 9.57 -15.43
CA LEU A 266 1.74 10.17 -14.70
C LEU A 266 2.99 10.11 -15.60
N ALA A 267 3.37 8.95 -16.15
CA ALA A 267 4.50 8.85 -17.10
C ALA A 267 4.48 9.92 -18.23
N ARG A 268 3.31 10.18 -18.84
CA ARG A 268 3.15 11.23 -19.88
C ARG A 268 3.18 12.67 -19.36
N LEU A 269 2.69 12.94 -18.15
CA LEU A 269 2.85 14.24 -17.46
C LEU A 269 4.34 14.58 -17.24
N LEU A 270 5.20 13.55 -17.18
CA LEU A 270 6.62 13.64 -16.87
C LEU A 270 7.51 13.76 -18.12
N GLU A 271 6.99 13.35 -19.29
CA GLU A 271 7.65 13.50 -20.59
C GLU A 271 7.22 14.77 -21.35
N GLY A 272 6.40 15.63 -20.74
CA GLY A 272 5.90 16.86 -21.37
C GLY A 272 4.83 16.62 -22.45
N GLY A 273 4.17 15.47 -22.43
CA GLY A 273 3.09 15.13 -23.36
C GLY A 273 1.76 15.81 -23.01
N SER A 274 0.94 16.08 -24.04
CA SER A 274 -0.43 16.62 -23.89
C SER A 274 -1.29 15.78 -22.92
N PRO A 275 -2.12 16.40 -22.03
CA PRO A 275 -2.85 15.69 -20.97
C PRO A 275 -4.10 14.92 -21.43
N PHE A 276 -4.27 14.66 -22.72
CA PHE A 276 -5.54 14.15 -23.23
C PHE A 276 -5.34 13.06 -24.27
N TYR A 277 -5.23 11.81 -23.81
CA TYR A 277 -5.90 10.61 -24.35
C TYR A 277 -5.42 9.38 -23.54
N TYR A 278 -6.35 8.69 -22.86
CA TYR A 278 -6.13 7.31 -22.38
C TYR A 278 -6.45 6.39 -23.55
N ASP A 279 -5.44 5.76 -24.14
CA ASP A 279 -5.62 4.70 -25.12
C ASP A 279 -5.52 3.34 -24.40
N PRO A 280 -6.63 2.61 -24.22
CA PRO A 280 -6.61 1.30 -23.58
C PRO A 280 -5.86 0.22 -24.38
N ASP A 281 -5.57 0.46 -25.67
CA ASP A 281 -5.03 -0.54 -26.59
C ASP A 281 -3.53 -0.34 -26.92
N GLU A 282 -2.83 0.63 -26.29
CA GLU A 282 -1.42 0.91 -26.58
C GLU A 282 -0.47 0.01 -25.74
N PRO A 283 0.23 -0.99 -26.32
CA PRO A 283 1.12 -1.87 -25.59
C PRO A 283 2.45 -1.15 -25.30
N GLN A 284 2.55 -0.55 -24.12
CA GLN A 284 3.80 0.03 -23.62
C GLN A 284 4.65 -1.10 -23.02
N VAL A 285 5.41 -1.79 -23.87
CA VAL A 285 6.47 -2.73 -23.46
C VAL A 285 7.61 -1.91 -22.84
N LEU A 286 7.70 -1.87 -21.52
CA LEU A 286 8.94 -1.48 -20.84
C LEU A 286 9.88 -2.69 -20.87
N PRO A 287 11.09 -2.59 -21.45
CA PRO A 287 12.01 -3.71 -21.50
C PRO A 287 12.47 -4.07 -20.08
N LEU A 288 12.31 -5.35 -19.71
CA LEU A 288 13.03 -5.97 -18.60
C LEU A 288 14.51 -6.02 -18.96
N THR A 289 15.27 -4.95 -18.72
CA THR A 289 16.72 -5.02 -18.84
C THR A 289 17.29 -5.78 -17.65
N SER A 290 18.06 -6.82 -17.96
CA SER A 290 18.89 -7.65 -17.07
C SER A 290 19.62 -6.89 -15.95
N PRO A 291 19.92 -7.53 -14.80
CA PRO A 291 20.50 -6.88 -13.64
C PRO A 291 21.87 -6.25 -13.98
N PRO A 292 22.12 -4.97 -13.69
CA PRO A 292 23.46 -4.41 -13.76
C PRO A 292 24.32 -5.05 -12.66
N GLY A 293 25.48 -5.56 -13.05
CA GLY A 293 26.49 -6.07 -12.13
C GLY A 293 26.94 -5.03 -11.11
N VAL A 294 27.47 -5.55 -10.00
CA VAL A 294 28.02 -4.83 -8.84
C VAL A 294 28.76 -3.56 -9.26
N ALA A 295 28.21 -2.39 -8.92
CA ALA A 295 28.91 -1.11 -8.99
C ALA A 295 29.33 -0.68 -7.58
N GLU A 296 30.63 -0.51 -7.38
CA GLU A 296 31.24 -0.01 -6.15
C GLU A 296 30.71 1.38 -5.78
N VAL A 297 30.29 1.54 -4.52
CA VAL A 297 29.84 2.82 -3.97
C VAL A 297 31.05 3.69 -3.66
N SER A 298 31.37 4.65 -4.54
CA SER A 298 32.33 5.71 -4.22
C SER A 298 31.66 6.83 -3.41
N GLY A 299 32.38 7.34 -2.40
CA GLY A 299 31.90 8.23 -1.34
C GLY A 299 31.47 9.66 -1.72
N LYS A 300 30.73 9.85 -2.82
CA LYS A 300 30.12 11.15 -3.20
C LYS A 300 28.60 11.21 -3.02
N HIS A 301 27.95 10.18 -2.47
CA HIS A 301 26.49 10.12 -2.31
C HIS A 301 25.94 10.61 -0.95
N LEU A 302 26.75 11.34 -0.17
CA LEU A 302 26.36 11.83 1.17
C LEU A 302 25.86 13.29 1.23
N GLU A 303 25.65 13.97 0.09
CA GLU A 303 25.15 15.36 0.06
C GLU A 303 23.64 15.52 -0.22
N ALA A 304 22.86 14.44 -0.31
CA ALA A 304 21.41 14.51 -0.55
C ALA A 304 20.56 14.63 0.73
N PHE A 305 21.05 15.35 1.75
CA PHE A 305 20.35 15.54 3.03
C PHE A 305 20.34 17.00 3.50
N ARG A 306 20.16 17.96 2.58
CA ARG A 306 20.15 19.39 2.93
C ARG A 306 19.03 20.24 2.32
N VAL A 307 17.98 19.63 1.79
CA VAL A 307 16.85 20.40 1.23
C VAL A 307 15.55 19.90 1.84
N PHE A 308 15.28 20.28 3.09
CA PHE A 308 13.93 20.31 3.66
C PHE A 308 13.99 21.05 5.00
N LEU A 309 14.26 22.35 5.00
CA LEU A 309 14.02 23.27 6.13
C LEU A 309 14.26 24.72 5.66
N GLU A 310 13.54 25.19 4.65
CA GLU A 310 13.37 26.62 4.40
C GLU A 310 11.89 26.91 4.11
N LEU A 311 11.12 27.06 5.20
CA LEU A 311 9.87 27.81 5.16
C LEU A 311 10.23 29.30 5.29
N PRO A 312 9.74 30.18 4.40
CA PRO A 312 9.97 31.61 4.54
C PRO A 312 9.14 32.13 5.72
N GLY A 313 9.78 32.47 6.85
CA GLY A 313 9.10 33.17 7.94
C GLY A 313 9.56 32.93 9.38
N VAL A 314 10.56 32.07 9.65
CA VAL A 314 11.12 31.92 11.01
C VAL A 314 12.62 32.22 10.96
N ALA A 315 12.94 33.51 10.93
CA ALA A 315 14.29 34.00 11.14
C ALA A 315 14.60 34.03 12.65
N GLU A 316 15.81 33.60 12.98
CA GLU A 316 16.55 33.85 14.23
C GLU A 316 16.08 33.09 15.49
N VAL A 317 16.84 32.07 15.90
CA VAL A 317 17.93 32.20 16.90
C VAL A 317 18.43 30.77 17.18
N LEU A 318 19.62 30.43 16.70
CA LEU A 318 20.45 29.41 17.35
C LEU A 318 21.88 29.97 17.49
N PRO A 319 22.40 30.07 18.73
CA PRO A 319 23.72 30.61 18.96
C PRO A 319 24.81 29.65 18.47
N SER A 320 25.87 30.29 18.00
CA SER A 320 27.12 29.72 17.51
C SER A 320 27.71 28.64 18.41
N ARG A 321 28.11 27.54 17.74
CA ARG A 321 29.25 26.64 18.01
C ARG A 321 29.96 26.81 19.34
N ILE A 322 30.10 25.72 20.09
CA ILE A 322 31.32 25.41 20.86
C ILE A 322 31.39 23.86 21.02
N PRO A 323 32.56 23.28 21.33
CA PRO A 323 33.69 22.93 20.46
C PRO A 323 33.76 21.42 20.11
#